data_AF-A0A8C8TZY5-F1
#
_entry.id   AF-A0A8C8TZY5-F1
#
_cell.length_a   1.000
_cell.length_b   1.000
_cell.length_c   1.000
_cell.angle_alpha   90.00
_cell.angle_beta   90.00
_cell.angle_gamma   90.00
#
_symmetry.space_group_name_H-M   'P 1'
#
loop_
_entity.id
_entity.type
_entity.pdbx_description
1 polymer ?
#
loop_
_entity_poly.entity_id
_entity_poly.type
_entity_poly.pdbx_seq_one_letter_code
_entity_poly.pdbx_strand_id
1 'polypeptide(L)'
;MQLALEHMTKSTELDDIYQDAASNVLLALCRHSWPAVAKHLETELLTGVFPHRSLLFVMGVLSSQEELLKKEDRESWKELLSQMARKSVPFLNTDVWSKELLWSLTKSSRTQQEHTPEKAFLFTYYGLILQAEEDSSNIRTHLKTLLETSHQWPKQREGIALTVGLVAVRHLDDAWAILEQFGRSTPIKWSLQNLSLKPHGQSLEDLRWKWAGSTILLSYGQMAAKAKSHILPWVDNILSRMIFYFRFSSWDETLKQSFLTAIMMLVGAISRSEGAHSYEFSQTSELLECLTTLMEKEPQDTLLTSIRQQAIHIVASLSALRPPMDVDKKSRLLSVCFRSIFALPLLDALEKHSCLFLEPPNIQVQPAHPQDVRLSLLCVAGWGTWSGHSTSMAEALHSCLKTHLPTWGMAHYHFGP
;
A
#
# COMPACT_ATOMS: atom_id res chain seq x y z
N MET A 1 -2.58 5.67 -39.13
CA MET A 1 -3.36 6.31 -38.05
C MET A 1 -4.82 5.92 -38.15
N GLN A 2 -5.55 6.34 -39.19
CA GLN A 2 -7.00 6.13 -39.32
C GLN A 2 -7.46 4.66 -39.16
N LEU A 3 -6.79 3.70 -39.82
CA LEU A 3 -7.09 2.27 -39.66
C LEU A 3 -6.93 1.78 -38.21
N ALA A 4 -5.82 2.13 -37.54
CA ALA A 4 -5.60 1.72 -36.14
C ALA A 4 -6.65 2.32 -35.20
N LEU A 5 -7.03 3.58 -35.42
CA LEU A 5 -8.08 4.26 -34.65
C LEU A 5 -9.45 3.61 -34.86
N GLU A 6 -9.80 3.27 -36.10
CA GLU A 6 -11.04 2.56 -36.40
C GLU A 6 -11.09 1.15 -35.80
N HIS A 7 -9.96 0.48 -35.67
CA HIS A 7 -9.88 -0.84 -35.03
C HIS A 7 -9.86 -0.78 -33.50
N MET A 8 -9.53 0.36 -32.89
CA MET A 8 -9.56 0.55 -31.44
C MET A 8 -10.99 0.78 -30.89
N THR A 9 -11.92 1.26 -31.72
CA THR A 9 -13.25 1.73 -31.30
C THR A 9 -14.41 0.83 -31.74
N LYS A 10 -14.16 -0.18 -32.60
CA LYS A 10 -15.17 -1.14 -33.07
C LYS A 10 -15.15 -2.41 -32.20
N SER A 11 -16.32 -2.91 -31.79
CA SER A 11 -16.45 -4.24 -31.18
C SER A 11 -16.30 -5.32 -32.25
N THR A 12 -15.06 -5.69 -32.54
CA THR A 12 -14.76 -6.82 -33.42
C THR A 12 -14.45 -8.06 -32.59
N GLU A 13 -14.76 -9.26 -33.09
CA GLU A 13 -14.32 -10.56 -32.54
C GLU A 13 -12.79 -10.77 -32.62
N LEU A 14 -12.02 -9.69 -32.65
CA LEU A 14 -10.56 -9.70 -32.71
C LEU A 14 -10.02 -9.98 -31.30
N ASP A 15 -9.07 -10.92 -31.24
CA ASP A 15 -8.34 -11.31 -30.04
C ASP A 15 -7.72 -10.10 -29.33
N ASP A 16 -7.60 -10.14 -28.00
CA ASP A 16 -7.03 -9.07 -27.16
C ASP A 16 -5.66 -8.63 -27.68
N ILE A 17 -4.89 -9.58 -28.24
CA ILE A 17 -3.59 -9.36 -28.86
C ILE A 17 -3.63 -8.33 -30.01
N TYR A 18 -4.66 -8.37 -30.85
CA TYR A 18 -4.80 -7.42 -31.97
C TYR A 18 -5.18 -6.02 -31.48
N GLN A 19 -6.01 -5.95 -30.44
CA GLN A 19 -6.39 -4.69 -29.81
C GLN A 19 -5.21 -4.03 -29.13
N ASP A 20 -4.37 -4.82 -28.46
CA ASP A 20 -3.15 -4.36 -27.82
C ASP A 20 -2.12 -3.90 -28.89
N ALA A 21 -2.00 -4.59 -30.02
CA ALA A 21 -1.15 -4.17 -31.13
C ALA A 21 -1.57 -2.81 -31.72
N ALA A 22 -2.87 -2.58 -31.96
CA ALA A 22 -3.39 -1.29 -32.42
C ALA A 22 -3.15 -0.18 -31.38
N SER A 23 -3.34 -0.50 -30.10
CA SER A 23 -3.06 0.41 -28.97
C SER A 23 -1.59 0.80 -28.89
N ASN A 24 -0.67 -0.16 -29.12
CA ASN A 24 0.76 0.08 -29.15
C ASN A 24 1.19 1.02 -30.29
N VAL A 25 0.51 0.99 -31.44
CA VAL A 25 0.73 1.97 -32.51
C VAL A 25 0.38 3.38 -32.04
N LEU A 26 -0.74 3.57 -31.34
CA LEU A 26 -1.14 4.88 -30.81
C LEU A 26 -0.14 5.38 -29.74
N LEU A 27 0.33 4.48 -28.86
CA LEU A 27 1.35 4.77 -27.86
C LEU A 27 2.68 5.22 -28.49
N ALA A 28 3.10 4.57 -29.58
CA ALA A 28 4.30 4.98 -30.32
C ALA A 28 4.17 6.40 -30.91
N LEU A 29 2.97 6.79 -31.35
CA LEU A 29 2.70 8.11 -31.89
C LEU A 29 2.72 9.23 -30.83
N CYS A 30 2.45 8.91 -29.56
CA CYS A 30 2.49 9.89 -28.46
C CYS A 30 3.83 10.64 -28.39
N ARG A 31 4.95 9.96 -28.67
CA ARG A 31 6.30 10.57 -28.66
C ARG A 31 6.52 11.62 -29.75
N HIS A 32 5.80 11.49 -30.86
CA HIS A 32 6.02 12.29 -32.06
C HIS A 32 4.93 13.34 -32.28
N SER A 33 3.70 13.11 -31.81
CA SER A 33 2.56 13.98 -32.05
C SER A 33 1.57 14.00 -30.88
N TRP A 34 2.08 14.35 -29.68
CA TRP A 34 1.26 14.41 -28.48
C TRP A 34 -0.03 15.24 -28.63
N PRO A 35 -0.02 16.47 -29.19
CA PRO A 35 -1.25 17.27 -29.27
C PRO A 35 -2.37 16.62 -30.09
N ALA A 36 -2.01 15.92 -31.18
CA ALA A 36 -2.98 15.22 -32.02
C ALA A 36 -3.55 13.99 -31.31
N VAL A 37 -2.69 13.21 -30.64
CA VAL A 37 -3.12 12.04 -29.87
C VAL A 37 -3.98 12.46 -28.68
N ALA A 38 -3.56 13.47 -27.92
CA ALA A 38 -4.30 14.03 -26.79
C ALA A 38 -5.74 14.44 -27.18
N LYS A 39 -5.88 15.20 -28.28
CA LYS A 39 -7.19 15.60 -28.80
C LYS A 39 -8.05 14.40 -29.20
N HIS A 40 -7.44 13.39 -29.81
CA HIS A 40 -8.15 12.18 -30.19
C HIS A 40 -8.63 11.39 -28.96
N LEU A 41 -7.74 11.16 -27.98
CA LEU A 41 -8.08 10.48 -26.72
C LEU A 41 -9.23 11.21 -25.99
N GLU A 42 -9.19 12.54 -25.92
CA GLU A 42 -10.27 13.34 -25.33
C GLU A 42 -11.59 13.14 -26.07
N THR A 43 -11.57 13.15 -27.40
CA THR A 43 -12.78 13.01 -28.22
C THR A 43 -13.43 11.65 -28.03
N GLU A 44 -12.64 10.58 -28.04
CA GLU A 44 -13.15 9.21 -27.90
C GLU A 44 -13.62 8.89 -26.47
N LEU A 45 -12.94 9.45 -25.45
CA LEU A 45 -13.30 9.21 -24.06
C LEU A 45 -14.58 9.94 -23.64
N LEU A 46 -14.87 11.10 -24.28
CA LEU A 46 -15.99 11.97 -23.93
C LEU A 46 -17.22 11.82 -24.84
N THR A 47 -17.38 10.65 -25.48
CA THR A 47 -18.54 10.35 -26.33
C THR A 47 -19.84 10.14 -25.55
N GLY A 48 -19.77 9.97 -24.22
CA GLY A 48 -20.89 9.58 -23.36
C GLY A 48 -21.21 8.08 -23.38
N VAL A 49 -20.59 7.33 -24.29
CA VAL A 49 -20.59 5.86 -24.29
C VAL A 49 -19.43 5.38 -23.42
N PHE A 50 -19.59 4.23 -22.74
CA PHE A 50 -18.50 3.67 -21.94
C PHE A 50 -17.28 3.34 -22.83
N PRO A 51 -16.07 3.82 -22.48
CA PRO A 51 -14.87 3.62 -23.30
C PRO A 51 -14.55 2.15 -23.57
N HIS A 52 -14.13 1.86 -24.80
CA HIS A 52 -13.67 0.51 -25.18
C HIS A 52 -12.34 0.14 -24.47
N ARG A 53 -12.10 -1.16 -24.26
CA ARG A 53 -10.91 -1.68 -23.56
C ARG A 53 -9.61 -1.12 -24.13
N SER A 54 -9.46 -1.09 -25.46
CA SER A 54 -8.24 -0.59 -26.13
C SER A 54 -7.92 0.86 -25.77
N LEU A 55 -8.93 1.72 -25.68
CA LEU A 55 -8.74 3.11 -25.27
C LEU A 55 -8.26 3.17 -23.82
N LEU A 56 -8.93 2.44 -22.91
CA LEU A 56 -8.55 2.36 -21.50
C LEU A 56 -7.13 1.79 -21.31
N PHE A 57 -6.72 0.84 -22.16
CA PHE A 57 -5.36 0.29 -22.16
C PHE A 57 -4.33 1.37 -22.50
N VAL A 58 -4.53 2.13 -23.59
CA VAL A 58 -3.65 3.26 -23.95
C VAL A 58 -3.56 4.27 -22.81
N MET A 59 -4.71 4.65 -22.24
CA MET A 59 -4.77 5.59 -21.12
C MET A 59 -4.02 5.06 -19.88
N GLY A 60 -4.10 3.75 -19.62
CA GLY A 60 -3.41 3.11 -18.52
C GLY A 60 -1.91 2.98 -18.71
N VAL A 61 -1.45 2.68 -19.92
CA VAL A 61 -0.02 2.67 -20.23
C VAL A 61 0.55 4.08 -20.12
N LEU A 62 -0.14 5.10 -20.63
CA LEU A 62 0.28 6.50 -20.49
C LEU A 62 0.33 6.97 -19.03
N SER A 63 -0.60 6.50 -18.20
CA SER A 63 -0.63 6.83 -16.77
C SER A 63 0.45 6.11 -15.97
N SER A 64 0.84 4.90 -16.39
CA SER A 64 1.85 4.08 -15.69
C SER A 64 3.28 4.36 -16.18
N GLN A 65 3.44 4.78 -17.44
CA GLN A 65 4.71 5.01 -18.11
C GLN A 65 4.80 6.45 -18.63
N GLU A 66 4.86 7.42 -17.71
CA GLU A 66 4.99 8.85 -18.06
C GLU A 66 6.26 9.15 -18.91
N GLU A 67 7.24 8.23 -18.95
CA GLU A 67 8.42 8.30 -19.80
C GLU A 67 8.14 8.20 -21.30
N LEU A 68 6.95 7.72 -21.69
CA LEU A 68 6.50 7.78 -23.08
C LEU A 68 6.20 9.21 -23.53
N LEU A 69 5.92 10.11 -22.59
CA LEU A 69 5.70 11.53 -22.84
C LEU A 69 6.98 12.32 -22.59
N LYS A 70 7.20 13.35 -23.42
CA LYS A 70 8.25 14.34 -23.14
C LYS A 70 7.93 15.04 -21.82
N LYS A 71 8.96 15.53 -21.13
CA LYS A 71 8.79 16.17 -19.82
C LYS A 71 7.80 17.34 -19.84
N GLU A 72 7.79 18.12 -20.93
CA GLU A 72 6.84 19.22 -21.17
C GLU A 72 5.38 18.73 -21.29
N ASP A 73 5.17 17.59 -21.94
CA ASP A 73 3.83 17.03 -22.19
C ASP A 73 3.20 16.38 -20.96
N ARG A 74 4.00 16.01 -19.94
CA ARG A 74 3.51 15.32 -18.72
C ARG A 74 2.55 16.18 -17.90
N GLU A 75 2.83 17.48 -17.77
CA GLU A 75 1.93 18.38 -17.04
C GLU A 75 0.67 18.66 -17.87
N SER A 76 0.80 18.81 -19.19
CA SER A 76 -0.35 18.91 -20.09
C SER A 76 -1.24 17.67 -20.04
N TRP A 77 -0.66 16.47 -19.88
CA TRP A 77 -1.39 15.21 -19.70
C TRP A 77 -2.20 15.19 -18.40
N LYS A 78 -1.60 15.58 -17.28
CA LYS A 78 -2.29 15.63 -15.97
C LYS A 78 -3.46 16.61 -15.99
N GLU A 79 -3.27 17.77 -16.63
CA GLU A 79 -4.34 18.75 -16.79
C GLU A 79 -5.46 18.21 -17.70
N LEU A 80 -5.11 17.58 -18.83
CA LEU A 80 -6.09 16.96 -19.73
C LEU A 80 -6.90 15.86 -19.03
N LEU A 81 -6.25 14.96 -18.29
CA LEU A 81 -6.92 13.94 -17.49
C LEU A 81 -7.91 14.55 -16.50
N SER A 82 -7.50 15.62 -15.81
CA SER A 82 -8.35 16.33 -14.85
C SER A 82 -9.56 16.98 -15.54
N GLN A 83 -9.38 17.55 -16.73
CA GLN A 83 -10.47 18.12 -17.53
C GLN A 83 -11.44 17.06 -18.05
N MET A 84 -10.92 15.94 -18.56
CA MET A 84 -11.75 14.82 -19.02
C MET A 84 -12.57 14.23 -17.86
N ALA A 85 -11.97 14.09 -16.69
CA ALA A 85 -12.66 13.61 -15.50
C ALA A 85 -13.82 14.53 -15.10
N ARG A 86 -13.61 15.87 -15.08
CA ARG A 86 -14.67 16.85 -14.84
C ARG A 86 -15.80 16.74 -15.85
N LYS A 87 -15.48 16.64 -17.14
CA LYS A 87 -16.48 16.48 -18.21
C LYS A 87 -17.22 15.14 -18.17
N SER A 88 -16.66 14.14 -17.48
CA SER A 88 -17.25 12.79 -17.35
C SER A 88 -18.17 12.62 -16.14
N VAL A 89 -18.26 13.60 -15.24
CA VAL A 89 -19.17 13.57 -14.08
C VAL A 89 -20.62 13.25 -14.48
N PRO A 90 -21.22 13.89 -15.51
CA PRO A 90 -22.60 13.58 -15.91
C PRO A 90 -22.79 12.14 -16.39
N PHE A 91 -21.75 11.50 -16.91
CA PHE A 91 -21.82 10.10 -17.37
C PHE A 91 -21.98 9.13 -16.21
N LEU A 92 -21.33 9.38 -15.06
CA LEU A 92 -21.52 8.55 -13.86
C LEU A 92 -22.96 8.52 -13.37
N ASN A 93 -23.67 9.64 -13.53
CA ASN A 93 -25.08 9.76 -13.16
C ASN A 93 -26.02 9.04 -14.16
N THR A 94 -25.48 8.48 -15.25
CA THR A 94 -26.20 7.62 -16.18
C THR A 94 -26.08 6.15 -15.73
N ASP A 95 -27.23 5.50 -15.52
CA ASP A 95 -27.30 4.11 -15.02
C ASP A 95 -26.52 3.10 -15.88
N VAL A 96 -26.55 3.25 -17.20
CA VAL A 96 -25.82 2.36 -18.12
C VAL A 96 -24.31 2.50 -17.96
N TRP A 97 -23.79 3.73 -17.97
CA TRP A 97 -22.35 3.99 -17.91
C TRP A 97 -21.75 3.57 -16.56
N SER A 98 -22.44 3.86 -15.45
CA SER A 98 -21.98 3.48 -14.11
C SER A 98 -21.97 1.96 -13.90
N LYS A 99 -22.95 1.24 -14.45
CA LYS A 99 -22.99 -0.23 -14.45
C LYS A 99 -21.84 -0.83 -15.26
N GLU A 100 -21.57 -0.31 -16.46
CA GLU A 100 -20.45 -0.78 -17.30
C GLU A 100 -19.09 -0.50 -16.65
N LEU A 101 -18.92 0.65 -15.98
CA LEU A 101 -17.73 0.94 -15.18
C LEU A 101 -17.55 -0.10 -14.08
N LEU A 102 -18.59 -0.33 -13.26
CA LEU A 102 -18.51 -1.26 -12.14
C LEU A 102 -18.28 -2.69 -12.62
N TRP A 103 -18.93 -3.10 -13.70
CA TRP A 103 -18.70 -4.37 -14.36
C TRP A 103 -17.25 -4.52 -14.80
N SER A 104 -16.69 -3.51 -15.47
CA SER A 104 -15.29 -3.52 -15.93
C SER A 104 -14.29 -3.58 -14.77
N LEU A 105 -14.57 -2.92 -13.65
CA LEU A 105 -13.75 -2.98 -12.43
C LEU A 105 -13.85 -4.33 -11.71
N THR A 106 -15.00 -5.01 -11.76
CA THR A 106 -15.25 -6.26 -11.04
C THR A 106 -14.99 -7.52 -11.86
N LYS A 107 -14.96 -7.39 -13.20
CA LYS A 107 -14.65 -8.49 -14.11
C LYS A 107 -13.30 -9.14 -13.73
N SER A 108 -13.34 -10.46 -13.54
CA SER A 108 -12.16 -11.29 -13.27
C SER A 108 -11.50 -11.69 -14.59
N SER A 109 -10.22 -11.31 -14.77
CA SER A 109 -9.41 -11.75 -15.91
C SER A 109 -9.07 -13.24 -15.77
N ARG A 110 -9.11 -14.01 -16.86
CA ARG A 110 -8.83 -15.47 -16.86
C ARG A 110 -7.36 -15.78 -16.49
N THR A 111 -6.43 -14.86 -16.74
CA THR A 111 -5.02 -14.90 -16.30
C THR A 111 -4.86 -14.04 -15.04
N GLN A 112 -5.14 -14.64 -13.89
CA GLN A 112 -5.31 -13.99 -12.57
C GLN A 112 -4.02 -13.39 -11.94
N GLN A 113 -2.99 -13.13 -12.74
CA GLN A 113 -1.70 -12.58 -12.31
C GLN A 113 -1.34 -11.28 -13.04
N GLU A 114 -2.06 -10.94 -14.11
CA GLU A 114 -1.79 -9.76 -14.92
C GLU A 114 -2.64 -8.58 -14.45
N HIS A 115 -1.98 -7.68 -13.74
CA HIS A 115 -2.40 -6.30 -13.68
C HIS A 115 -2.46 -5.70 -15.07
N THR A 116 -3.65 -5.53 -15.58
CA THR A 116 -3.80 -4.87 -16.87
C THR A 116 -3.80 -3.34 -16.69
N PRO A 117 -3.06 -2.58 -17.51
CA PRO A 117 -3.01 -1.12 -17.43
C PRO A 117 -4.40 -0.46 -17.44
N GLU A 118 -5.35 -1.01 -18.20
CA GLU A 118 -6.72 -0.51 -18.28
C GLU A 118 -7.43 -0.53 -16.93
N LYS A 119 -7.27 -1.59 -16.13
CA LYS A 119 -7.96 -1.72 -14.85
C LYS A 119 -7.39 -0.75 -13.82
N ALA A 120 -6.06 -0.58 -13.80
CA ALA A 120 -5.40 0.41 -12.96
C ALA A 120 -5.83 1.84 -13.32
N PHE A 121 -5.95 2.13 -14.62
CA PHE A 121 -6.47 3.40 -15.10
C PHE A 121 -7.91 3.63 -14.67
N LEU A 122 -8.79 2.64 -14.80
CA LEU A 122 -10.20 2.79 -14.43
C LEU A 122 -10.40 3.21 -12.97
N PHE A 123 -9.65 2.63 -12.01
CA PHE A 123 -9.71 3.07 -10.61
C PHE A 123 -9.25 4.52 -10.43
N THR A 124 -8.18 4.89 -11.12
CA THR A 124 -7.65 6.26 -11.09
C THR A 124 -8.66 7.23 -11.67
N TYR A 125 -9.18 6.93 -12.86
CA TYR A 125 -10.12 7.76 -13.58
C TYR A 125 -11.43 7.91 -12.82
N TYR A 126 -11.97 6.81 -12.28
CA TYR A 126 -13.15 6.85 -11.43
C TYR A 126 -12.96 7.76 -10.21
N GLY A 127 -11.81 7.67 -9.55
CA GLY A 127 -11.45 8.55 -8.43
C GLY A 127 -11.35 10.02 -8.84
N LEU A 128 -10.79 10.32 -10.01
CA LEU A 128 -10.72 11.69 -10.53
C LEU A 128 -12.12 12.25 -10.88
N ILE A 129 -13.01 11.43 -11.45
CA ILE A 129 -14.39 11.87 -11.74
C ILE A 129 -15.12 12.15 -10.42
N LEU A 130 -15.06 11.24 -9.44
CA LEU A 130 -15.69 11.45 -8.13
C LEU A 130 -15.07 12.60 -7.34
N GLN A 131 -13.78 12.88 -7.53
CA GLN A 131 -13.14 14.08 -7.00
C GLN A 131 -13.68 15.36 -7.65
N ALA A 132 -14.11 15.29 -8.91
CA ALA A 132 -14.68 16.42 -9.64
C ALA A 132 -16.16 16.68 -9.33
N GLU A 133 -16.91 15.65 -8.95
CA GLU A 133 -18.32 15.70 -8.55
C GLU A 133 -18.56 16.70 -7.40
N GLU A 134 -19.72 17.33 -7.39
CA GLU A 134 -20.13 18.32 -6.38
C GLU A 134 -21.22 17.78 -5.46
N ASP A 135 -22.05 16.85 -5.94
CA ASP A 135 -23.11 16.25 -5.13
C ASP A 135 -22.56 15.16 -4.19
N SER A 136 -22.52 15.49 -2.90
CA SER A 136 -22.17 14.57 -1.81
C SER A 136 -22.99 13.27 -1.84
N SER A 137 -24.27 13.31 -2.24
CA SER A 137 -25.10 12.10 -2.30
C SER A 137 -24.62 11.13 -3.38
N ASN A 138 -24.25 11.63 -4.55
CA ASN A 138 -23.70 10.82 -5.63
C ASN A 138 -22.35 10.24 -5.24
N ILE A 139 -21.44 11.08 -4.68
CA ILE A 139 -20.12 10.63 -4.21
C ILE A 139 -20.26 9.48 -3.22
N ARG A 140 -21.12 9.65 -2.22
CA ARG A 140 -21.37 8.64 -1.18
C ARG A 140 -21.94 7.34 -1.75
N THR A 141 -22.88 7.45 -2.68
CA THR A 141 -23.49 6.30 -3.35
C THR A 141 -22.44 5.51 -4.14
N HIS A 142 -21.66 6.21 -4.97
CA HIS A 142 -20.62 5.61 -5.79
C HIS A 142 -19.49 4.95 -4.98
N LEU A 143 -19.02 5.60 -3.91
CA LEU A 143 -18.03 5.02 -3.00
C LEU A 143 -18.58 3.79 -2.27
N LYS A 144 -19.83 3.85 -1.80
CA LYS A 144 -20.48 2.71 -1.15
C LYS A 144 -20.56 1.52 -2.10
N THR A 145 -21.07 1.71 -3.32
CA THR A 145 -21.17 0.65 -4.34
C THR A 145 -19.80 0.06 -4.69
N LEU A 146 -18.76 0.89 -4.76
CA LEU A 146 -17.39 0.42 -5.00
C LEU A 146 -16.85 -0.45 -3.85
N LEU A 147 -17.05 -0.01 -2.60
CA LEU A 147 -16.66 -0.77 -1.41
C LEU A 147 -17.47 -2.06 -1.26
N GLU A 148 -18.68 -2.13 -1.81
CA GLU A 148 -19.48 -3.35 -1.82
C GLU A 148 -18.99 -4.40 -2.83
N THR A 149 -17.95 -4.12 -3.63
CA THR A 149 -17.34 -5.10 -4.54
C THR A 149 -16.47 -6.14 -3.81
N SER A 150 -15.92 -7.12 -4.53
CA SER A 150 -15.06 -8.14 -3.93
C SER A 150 -13.69 -7.57 -3.50
N HIS A 151 -13.24 -7.93 -2.30
CA HIS A 151 -11.91 -7.56 -1.79
C HIS A 151 -10.88 -8.67 -1.94
N GLN A 152 -11.20 -9.76 -2.65
CA GLN A 152 -10.34 -10.94 -2.75
C GLN A 152 -8.99 -10.64 -3.43
N TRP A 153 -9.00 -9.77 -4.43
CA TRP A 153 -7.83 -9.54 -5.28
C TRP A 153 -6.98 -8.36 -4.78
N PRO A 154 -5.66 -8.53 -4.54
CA PRO A 154 -4.79 -7.48 -4.01
C PRO A 154 -4.90 -6.15 -4.75
N LYS A 155 -4.96 -6.25 -6.08
CA LYS A 155 -4.87 -5.10 -6.96
C LYS A 155 -6.18 -4.36 -7.14
N GLN A 156 -7.28 -5.08 -6.95
CA GLN A 156 -8.58 -4.47 -6.74
C GLN A 156 -8.63 -3.72 -5.41
N ARG A 157 -8.08 -4.27 -4.32
CA ARG A 157 -8.01 -3.57 -3.03
C ARG A 157 -7.21 -2.27 -3.12
N GLU A 158 -6.03 -2.32 -3.75
CA GLU A 158 -5.18 -1.15 -4.01
C GLU A 158 -5.92 -0.11 -4.88
N GLY A 159 -6.62 -0.56 -5.93
CA GLY A 159 -7.41 0.30 -6.80
C GLY A 159 -8.56 1.00 -6.06
N ILE A 160 -9.35 0.25 -5.28
CA ILE A 160 -10.44 0.80 -4.46
C ILE A 160 -9.87 1.85 -3.49
N ALA A 161 -8.79 1.52 -2.78
CA ALA A 161 -8.15 2.45 -1.86
C ALA A 161 -7.65 3.72 -2.56
N LEU A 162 -7.05 3.59 -3.74
CA LEU A 162 -6.61 4.73 -4.56
C LEU A 162 -7.79 5.62 -4.95
N THR A 163 -8.90 5.04 -5.41
CA THR A 163 -10.14 5.77 -5.73
C THR A 163 -10.62 6.56 -4.52
N VAL A 164 -10.71 5.94 -3.33
CA VAL A 164 -11.10 6.62 -2.09
C VAL A 164 -10.15 7.77 -1.75
N GLY A 165 -8.85 7.57 -1.89
CA GLY A 165 -7.86 8.62 -1.66
C GLY A 165 -7.98 9.81 -2.61
N LEU A 166 -8.24 9.57 -3.90
CA LEU A 166 -8.45 10.64 -4.88
C LEU A 166 -9.69 11.47 -4.54
N VAL A 167 -10.79 10.82 -4.14
CA VAL A 167 -12.00 11.50 -3.67
C VAL A 167 -11.72 12.36 -2.45
N ALA A 168 -10.95 11.84 -1.48
CA ALA A 168 -10.60 12.55 -0.25
C ALA A 168 -9.78 13.83 -0.46
N VAL A 169 -9.22 14.07 -1.65
CA VAL A 169 -8.55 15.35 -1.96
C VAL A 169 -9.52 16.55 -1.86
N ARG A 170 -10.79 16.36 -2.23
CA ARG A 170 -11.83 17.42 -2.16
C ARG A 170 -12.98 17.08 -1.21
N HIS A 171 -13.24 15.79 -0.99
CA HIS A 171 -14.41 15.30 -0.25
C HIS A 171 -13.98 14.38 0.89
N LEU A 172 -13.07 14.88 1.74
CA LEU A 172 -12.48 14.09 2.82
C LEU A 172 -13.53 13.60 3.82
N ASP A 173 -14.46 14.47 4.23
CA ASP A 173 -15.56 14.13 5.14
C ASP A 173 -16.47 13.03 4.58
N ASP A 174 -16.78 13.08 3.28
CA ASP A 174 -17.61 12.07 2.61
C ASP A 174 -16.89 10.71 2.53
N ALA A 175 -15.62 10.72 2.15
CA ALA A 175 -14.79 9.52 2.13
C ALA A 175 -14.67 8.89 3.54
N TRP A 176 -14.46 9.73 4.57
CA TRP A 176 -14.42 9.29 5.96
C TRP A 176 -15.73 8.65 6.40
N ALA A 177 -16.86 9.35 6.18
CA ALA A 177 -18.18 8.88 6.59
C ALA A 177 -18.52 7.53 5.95
N ILE A 178 -18.18 7.35 4.67
CA ILE A 178 -18.45 6.10 3.95
C ILE A 178 -17.56 4.96 4.44
N LEU A 179 -16.27 5.20 4.69
CA LEU A 179 -15.41 4.17 5.30
C LEU A 179 -15.88 3.78 6.70
N GLU A 180 -16.33 4.74 7.50
CA GLU A 180 -16.87 4.47 8.82
C GLU A 180 -18.18 3.65 8.74
N GLN A 181 -19.09 4.03 7.84
CA GLN A 181 -20.34 3.31 7.61
C GLN A 181 -20.07 1.88 7.13
N PHE A 182 -19.25 1.73 6.10
CA PHE A 182 -18.86 0.43 5.55
C PHE A 182 -18.20 -0.44 6.61
N GLY A 183 -17.30 0.15 7.38
CA GLY A 183 -16.62 -0.48 8.50
C GLY A 183 -17.52 -1.02 9.61
N ARG A 184 -18.71 -0.44 9.78
CA ARG A 184 -19.73 -0.85 10.76
C ARG A 184 -20.76 -1.84 10.20
N SER A 185 -20.68 -2.17 8.92
CA SER A 185 -21.60 -3.10 8.26
C SER A 185 -21.47 -4.53 8.80
N THR A 186 -22.54 -5.30 8.68
CA THR A 186 -22.61 -6.68 9.20
C THR A 186 -21.55 -7.60 8.60
N PRO A 187 -21.22 -7.59 7.29
CA PRO A 187 -20.22 -8.49 6.74
C PRO A 187 -18.81 -8.17 7.26
N ILE A 188 -18.51 -6.89 7.49
CA ILE A 188 -17.23 -6.47 8.06
C ILE A 188 -17.13 -6.86 9.52
N LYS A 189 -18.19 -6.64 10.31
CA LYS A 189 -18.23 -7.11 11.70
C LYS A 189 -18.03 -8.62 11.79
N TRP A 190 -18.65 -9.40 10.90
CA TRP A 190 -18.43 -10.84 10.83
C TRP A 190 -17.01 -11.21 10.38
N SER A 191 -16.45 -10.51 9.39
CA SER A 191 -15.05 -10.71 9.00
C SER A 191 -14.06 -10.43 10.15
N LEU A 192 -14.38 -9.51 11.06
CA LEU A 192 -13.60 -9.23 12.26
C LEU A 192 -13.84 -10.26 13.37
N GLN A 193 -15.08 -10.77 13.49
CA GLN A 193 -15.50 -11.69 14.56
C GLN A 193 -15.24 -13.18 14.26
N ASN A 194 -15.08 -13.58 12.99
CA ASN A 194 -14.89 -14.98 12.57
C ASN A 194 -13.47 -15.54 12.82
N LEU A 195 -12.91 -15.22 13.98
CA LEU A 195 -11.61 -15.68 14.45
C LEU A 195 -11.61 -17.10 15.07
N SER A 196 -12.70 -17.89 15.03
CA SER A 196 -12.71 -19.23 15.69
C SER A 196 -13.75 -20.29 15.27
N LEU A 197 -14.51 -20.15 14.19
CA LEU A 197 -15.53 -21.18 13.84
C LEU A 197 -15.12 -22.02 12.60
N LYS A 198 -14.56 -23.20 12.93
CA LYS A 198 -14.37 -24.47 12.18
C LYS A 198 -14.15 -24.44 10.64
N PRO A 199 -13.17 -25.22 10.11
CA PRO A 199 -12.87 -25.33 8.66
C PRO A 199 -13.97 -25.90 7.75
N HIS A 200 -15.16 -26.24 8.24
CA HIS A 200 -16.16 -27.03 7.51
C HIS A 200 -17.45 -26.26 7.17
N GLY A 201 -17.33 -24.98 6.80
CA GLY A 201 -18.50 -24.20 6.39
C GLY A 201 -18.25 -22.74 6.01
N GLN A 202 -17.08 -22.38 5.46
CA GLN A 202 -16.91 -21.03 4.91
C GLN A 202 -17.77 -20.90 3.65
N SER A 203 -18.78 -20.04 3.69
CA SER A 203 -19.56 -19.73 2.50
C SER A 203 -18.71 -18.90 1.52
N LEU A 204 -19.02 -18.97 0.22
CA LEU A 204 -18.36 -18.14 -0.79
C LEU A 204 -18.51 -16.63 -0.47
N GLU A 205 -19.60 -16.25 0.19
CA GLU A 205 -19.85 -14.89 0.67
C GLU A 205 -18.98 -14.48 1.85
N ASP A 206 -18.42 -15.41 2.63
CA ASP A 206 -17.47 -15.06 3.70
C ASP A 206 -16.09 -14.71 3.14
N LEU A 207 -15.71 -15.35 2.01
CA LEU A 207 -14.40 -15.17 1.40
C LEU A 207 -14.22 -13.79 0.75
N ARG A 208 -15.29 -13.20 0.18
CA ARG A 208 -15.22 -11.86 -0.46
C ARG A 208 -14.92 -10.74 0.55
N TRP A 209 -15.35 -10.91 1.81
CA TRP A 209 -15.20 -9.91 2.86
C TRP A 209 -13.96 -10.11 3.73
N LYS A 210 -13.34 -11.30 3.67
CA LYS A 210 -12.13 -11.65 4.43
C LYS A 210 -11.04 -10.56 4.39
N TRP A 211 -10.83 -9.93 3.23
CA TRP A 211 -9.80 -8.90 3.03
C TRP A 211 -10.35 -7.48 2.97
N ALA A 212 -11.62 -7.27 3.32
CA ALA A 212 -12.20 -5.95 3.37
C ALA A 212 -11.50 -5.06 4.43
N GLY A 213 -11.10 -5.63 5.56
CA GLY A 213 -10.26 -4.93 6.55
C GLY A 213 -8.94 -4.43 5.97
N SER A 214 -8.29 -5.21 5.10
CA SER A 214 -7.08 -4.78 4.37
C SER A 214 -7.36 -3.61 3.43
N THR A 215 -8.51 -3.64 2.74
CA THR A 215 -8.93 -2.54 1.85
C THR A 215 -9.23 -1.26 2.63
N ILE A 216 -9.89 -1.37 3.78
CA ILE A 216 -10.19 -0.25 4.68
C ILE A 216 -8.89 0.40 5.16
N LEU A 217 -7.92 -0.41 5.60
CA LEU A 217 -6.59 0.08 6.02
C LEU A 217 -5.89 0.86 4.90
N LEU A 218 -5.81 0.28 3.71
CA LEU A 218 -5.21 0.95 2.55
C LEU A 218 -5.97 2.23 2.19
N SER A 219 -7.29 2.25 2.29
CA SER A 219 -8.13 3.42 1.98
C SER A 219 -7.85 4.56 2.94
N TYR A 220 -7.75 4.29 4.25
CA TYR A 220 -7.33 5.28 5.24
C TYR A 220 -5.90 5.81 4.96
N GLY A 221 -4.99 4.94 4.53
CA GLY A 221 -3.63 5.35 4.14
C GLY A 221 -3.63 6.28 2.92
N GLN A 222 -4.43 5.95 1.90
CA GLN A 222 -4.59 6.77 0.71
C GLN A 222 -5.27 8.12 1.02
N MET A 223 -6.29 8.15 1.88
CA MET A 223 -6.88 9.40 2.37
C MET A 223 -5.80 10.29 3.02
N ALA A 224 -4.99 9.71 3.91
CA ALA A 224 -3.91 10.45 4.56
C ALA A 224 -2.88 11.00 3.56
N ALA A 225 -2.44 10.16 2.61
CA ALA A 225 -1.48 10.55 1.59
C ALA A 225 -1.97 11.69 0.69
N LYS A 226 -3.29 11.78 0.46
CA LYS A 226 -3.94 12.71 -0.47
C LYS A 226 -4.54 13.96 0.19
N ALA A 227 -4.68 13.99 1.51
CA ALA A 227 -5.20 15.12 2.29
C ALA A 227 -4.31 16.39 2.26
N LYS A 228 -3.10 16.31 1.69
CA LYS A 228 -2.14 17.43 1.54
C LYS A 228 -1.94 18.19 2.86
N SER A 229 -2.15 19.50 2.88
CA SER A 229 -1.99 20.40 4.03
C SER A 229 -3.05 20.21 5.12
N HIS A 230 -4.14 19.49 4.85
CA HIS A 230 -5.27 19.36 5.77
C HIS A 230 -5.23 18.07 6.60
N ILE A 231 -4.11 17.34 6.60
CA ILE A 231 -4.03 16.03 7.25
C ILE A 231 -4.01 16.12 8.79
N LEU A 232 -3.34 17.10 9.40
CA LEU A 232 -3.10 17.12 10.85
C LEU A 232 -4.37 16.96 11.70
N PRO A 233 -5.49 17.68 11.45
CA PRO A 233 -6.73 17.49 12.22
C PRO A 233 -7.35 16.08 12.12
N TRP A 234 -6.93 15.29 11.13
CA TRP A 234 -7.48 13.96 10.86
C TRP A 234 -6.57 12.82 11.28
N VAL A 235 -5.31 13.09 11.62
CA VAL A 235 -4.32 12.02 11.87
C VAL A 235 -4.76 11.07 12.98
N ASP A 236 -5.16 11.59 14.14
CA ASP A 236 -5.55 10.73 15.27
C ASP A 236 -6.84 9.94 14.98
N ASN A 237 -7.79 10.55 14.26
CA ASN A 237 -9.01 9.87 13.82
C ASN A 237 -8.66 8.72 12.87
N ILE A 238 -7.87 8.99 11.83
CA ILE A 238 -7.41 7.98 10.87
C ILE A 238 -6.63 6.87 11.57
N LEU A 239 -5.66 7.23 12.41
CA LEU A 239 -4.79 6.29 13.09
C LEU A 239 -5.56 5.41 14.07
N SER A 240 -6.50 5.97 14.84
CA SER A 240 -7.34 5.18 15.75
C SER A 240 -8.16 4.12 15.01
N ARG A 241 -8.68 4.45 13.82
CA ARG A 241 -9.38 3.47 12.96
C ARG A 241 -8.42 2.42 12.40
N MET A 242 -7.23 2.80 11.95
CA MET A 242 -6.22 1.84 11.50
C MET A 242 -5.84 0.85 12.61
N ILE A 243 -5.60 1.35 13.82
CA ILE A 243 -5.29 0.51 15.00
C ILE A 243 -6.44 -0.44 15.32
N PHE A 244 -7.69 0.05 15.29
CA PHE A 244 -8.88 -0.77 15.51
C PHE A 244 -8.94 -1.94 14.51
N TYR A 245 -8.85 -1.66 13.20
CA TYR A 245 -8.92 -2.72 12.20
C TYR A 245 -7.76 -3.69 12.29
N PHE A 246 -6.55 -3.21 12.61
CA PHE A 246 -5.42 -4.10 12.83
C PHE A 246 -5.68 -5.03 14.03
N ARG A 247 -6.03 -4.50 15.21
CA ARG A 247 -6.19 -5.29 16.45
C ARG A 247 -7.27 -6.37 16.36
N PHE A 248 -8.37 -6.11 15.66
CA PHE A 248 -9.54 -7.00 15.62
C PHE A 248 -9.66 -7.86 14.35
N SER A 249 -8.59 -8.01 13.57
CA SER A 249 -8.58 -8.81 12.33
C SER A 249 -7.74 -10.10 12.45
N SER A 250 -7.75 -10.93 11.41
CA SER A 250 -7.09 -12.25 11.34
C SER A 250 -5.55 -12.25 11.36
N TRP A 251 -4.91 -11.07 11.26
CA TRP A 251 -3.44 -10.91 11.19
C TRP A 251 -2.75 -11.77 10.12
N ASP A 252 -3.45 -12.04 9.01
CA ASP A 252 -2.83 -12.66 7.85
C ASP A 252 -1.80 -11.73 7.18
N GLU A 253 -0.94 -12.30 6.33
CA GLU A 253 0.14 -11.56 5.68
C GLU A 253 -0.38 -10.35 4.89
N THR A 254 -1.55 -10.49 4.26
CA THR A 254 -2.17 -9.39 3.49
C THR A 254 -2.55 -8.22 4.39
N LEU A 255 -3.17 -8.50 5.55
CA LEU A 255 -3.56 -7.48 6.50
C LEU A 255 -2.32 -6.79 7.10
N LYS A 256 -1.29 -7.56 7.49
CA LYS A 256 -0.04 -7.01 8.04
C LYS A 256 0.61 -6.03 7.04
N GLN A 257 0.76 -6.44 5.78
CA GLN A 257 1.31 -5.59 4.71
C GLN A 257 0.45 -4.35 4.47
N SER A 258 -0.87 -4.51 4.45
CA SER A 258 -1.82 -3.40 4.26
C SER A 258 -1.74 -2.38 5.39
N PHE A 259 -1.61 -2.85 6.63
CA PHE A 259 -1.42 -2.01 7.81
C PHE A 259 -0.12 -1.21 7.72
N LEU A 260 1.02 -1.88 7.50
CA LEU A 260 2.33 -1.22 7.40
C LEU A 260 2.36 -0.21 6.25
N THR A 261 1.82 -0.57 5.08
CA THR A 261 1.71 0.32 3.92
C THR A 261 0.89 1.56 4.26
N ALA A 262 -0.27 1.39 4.89
CA ALA A 262 -1.13 2.50 5.28
C ALA A 262 -0.48 3.43 6.31
N ILE A 263 0.24 2.89 7.29
CA ILE A 263 0.98 3.67 8.28
C ILE A 263 2.15 4.42 7.63
N MET A 264 2.89 3.80 6.70
CA MET A 264 3.94 4.51 5.94
C MET A 264 3.36 5.68 5.13
N MET A 265 2.18 5.51 4.51
CA MET A 265 1.49 6.59 3.81
C MET A 265 1.13 7.74 4.77
N LEU A 266 0.60 7.42 5.95
CA LEU A 266 0.25 8.38 7.00
C LEU A 266 1.48 9.14 7.52
N VAL A 267 2.54 8.43 7.92
CA VAL A 267 3.80 9.01 8.40
C VAL A 267 4.45 9.87 7.33
N GLY A 268 4.42 9.42 6.07
CA GLY A 268 4.90 10.21 4.94
C GLY A 268 4.08 11.49 4.73
N ALA A 269 2.76 11.44 4.90
CA ALA A 269 1.90 12.62 4.82
C ALA A 269 2.21 13.62 5.95
N ILE A 270 2.36 13.15 7.19
CA ILE A 270 2.74 13.96 8.34
C ILE A 270 4.09 14.64 8.11
N SER A 271 5.09 13.89 7.61
CA SER A 271 6.45 14.41 7.39
C SER A 271 6.51 15.55 6.36
N ARG A 272 5.53 15.64 5.46
CA ARG A 272 5.40 16.71 4.45
C ARG A 272 4.51 17.86 4.92
N SER A 273 3.86 17.75 6.08
CA SER A 273 2.88 18.72 6.56
C SER A 273 3.54 19.84 7.36
N GLU A 274 3.27 21.08 6.97
CA GLU A 274 3.62 22.26 7.76
C GLU A 274 2.93 22.17 9.14
N GLY A 275 3.67 22.40 10.22
CA GLY A 275 3.13 22.32 11.58
C GLY A 275 3.21 20.92 12.24
N ALA A 276 3.66 19.88 11.54
CA ALA A 276 3.81 18.54 12.13
C ALA A 276 4.72 18.52 13.37
N HIS A 277 5.77 19.37 13.39
CA HIS A 277 6.67 19.54 14.53
C HIS A 277 5.99 20.03 15.82
N SER A 278 4.88 20.77 15.74
CA SER A 278 4.14 21.28 16.89
C SER A 278 2.91 20.44 17.25
N TYR A 279 2.54 19.47 16.42
CA TYR A 279 1.38 18.63 16.63
C TYR A 279 1.68 17.51 17.66
N GLU A 280 0.81 17.34 18.64
CA GLU A 280 0.92 16.26 19.63
C GLU A 280 0.03 15.08 19.23
N PHE A 281 0.66 13.98 18.83
CA PHE A 281 -0.02 12.77 18.40
C PHE A 281 -0.46 11.93 19.61
N SER A 282 -1.76 11.69 19.74
CA SER A 282 -2.34 10.98 20.88
C SER A 282 -2.16 9.46 20.78
N GLN A 283 -2.21 8.91 19.57
CA GLN A 283 -2.25 7.46 19.32
C GLN A 283 -0.86 6.82 19.10
N THR A 284 0.23 7.58 19.25
CA THR A 284 1.58 7.07 18.97
C THR A 284 1.94 5.88 19.86
N SER A 285 1.54 5.88 21.13
CA SER A 285 1.87 4.79 22.06
C SER A 285 1.21 3.47 21.66
N GLU A 286 -0.06 3.53 21.26
CA GLU A 286 -0.87 2.39 20.85
C GLU A 286 -0.38 1.82 19.51
N LEU A 287 0.06 2.69 18.60
CA LEU A 287 0.68 2.27 17.34
C LEU A 287 2.00 1.54 17.58
N LEU A 288 2.86 2.08 18.46
CA LEU A 288 4.13 1.45 18.81
C LEU A 288 3.92 0.07 19.44
N GLU A 289 2.89 -0.10 20.27
CA GLU A 289 2.51 -1.40 20.82
C GLU A 289 2.15 -2.38 19.69
N CYS A 290 1.30 -1.97 18.74
CA CYS A 290 0.95 -2.80 17.58
C CYS A 290 2.19 -3.23 16.77
N LEU A 291 3.11 -2.31 16.50
CA LEU A 291 4.35 -2.59 15.75
C LEU A 291 5.29 -3.52 16.53
N THR A 292 5.37 -3.35 17.85
CA THR A 292 6.16 -4.21 18.74
C THR A 292 5.64 -5.64 18.68
N THR A 293 4.33 -5.84 18.89
CA THR A 293 3.71 -7.17 18.82
C THR A 293 3.88 -7.80 17.44
N LEU A 294 3.82 -6.99 16.38
CA LEU A 294 4.04 -7.46 15.02
C LEU A 294 5.48 -7.94 14.84
N MET A 295 6.50 -7.20 15.29
CA MET A 295 7.90 -7.63 15.22
C MET A 295 8.19 -8.89 16.05
N GLU A 296 7.59 -9.01 17.24
CA GLU A 296 7.79 -10.17 18.14
C GLU A 296 7.17 -11.45 17.60
N LYS A 297 6.07 -11.35 16.84
CA LYS A 297 5.40 -12.51 16.22
C LYS A 297 5.99 -12.92 14.88
N GLU A 298 6.94 -12.16 14.32
CA GLU A 298 7.57 -12.53 13.07
C GLU A 298 8.51 -13.74 13.24
N PRO A 299 8.58 -14.64 12.24
CA PRO A 299 9.43 -15.82 12.27
C PRO A 299 10.90 -15.48 12.60
N GLN A 300 11.47 -16.16 13.58
CA GLN A 300 12.86 -15.97 14.01
C GLN A 300 13.87 -16.79 13.18
N ASP A 301 13.38 -17.77 12.41
CA ASP A 301 14.15 -18.61 11.49
C ASP A 301 14.65 -17.84 10.26
N THR A 302 14.06 -16.68 9.96
CA THR A 302 14.52 -15.77 8.90
C THR A 302 15.07 -14.48 9.50
N LEU A 303 16.34 -14.18 9.24
CA LEU A 303 17.03 -12.99 9.80
C LEU A 303 16.34 -11.66 9.45
N LEU A 304 15.74 -11.55 8.25
CA LEU A 304 15.07 -10.34 7.79
C LEU A 304 13.78 -10.67 7.03
N THR A 305 12.63 -10.23 7.56
CA THR A 305 11.36 -10.20 6.82
C THR A 305 11.03 -8.77 6.40
N SER A 306 10.33 -8.61 5.27
CA SER A 306 9.88 -7.29 4.80
C SER A 306 9.00 -6.58 5.85
N ILE A 307 8.17 -7.35 6.56
CA ILE A 307 7.34 -6.86 7.66
C ILE A 307 8.22 -6.22 8.75
N ARG A 308 9.24 -6.94 9.22
CA ARG A 308 10.15 -6.48 10.27
C ARG A 308 10.87 -5.20 9.85
N GLN A 309 11.40 -5.16 8.64
CA GLN A 309 12.09 -3.98 8.10
C GLN A 309 11.17 -2.75 8.06
N GLN A 310 9.96 -2.90 7.52
CA GLN A 310 8.98 -1.80 7.46
C GLN A 310 8.56 -1.34 8.86
N ALA A 311 8.33 -2.27 9.80
CA ALA A 311 7.97 -1.93 11.17
C ALA A 311 9.05 -1.11 11.87
N ILE A 312 10.33 -1.51 11.74
CA ILE A 312 11.47 -0.78 12.29
C ILE A 312 11.58 0.62 11.67
N HIS A 313 11.41 0.73 10.35
CA HIS A 313 11.42 2.01 9.65
C HIS A 313 10.31 2.96 10.15
N ILE A 314 9.10 2.43 10.36
CA ILE A 314 7.98 3.18 10.93
C ILE A 314 8.31 3.62 12.37
N VAL A 315 8.80 2.71 13.23
CA VAL A 315 9.21 3.05 14.61
C VAL A 315 10.23 4.18 14.63
N ALA A 316 11.24 4.12 13.76
CA ALA A 316 12.24 5.17 13.64
C ALA A 316 11.60 6.51 13.26
N SER A 317 10.67 6.50 12.31
CA SER A 317 9.96 7.71 11.88
C SER A 317 9.06 8.29 12.99
N LEU A 318 8.34 7.43 13.72
CA LEU A 318 7.49 7.84 14.84
C LEU A 318 8.27 8.42 16.01
N SER A 319 9.52 7.98 16.22
CA SER A 319 10.38 8.48 17.30
C SER A 319 10.73 9.97 17.18
N ALA A 320 10.58 10.54 15.97
CA ALA A 320 10.78 11.95 15.68
C ALA A 320 9.52 12.81 15.91
N LEU A 321 8.36 12.19 16.13
CA LEU A 321 7.08 12.88 16.35
C LEU A 321 6.91 13.30 17.81
N ARG A 322 5.98 14.23 18.07
CA ARG A 322 5.62 14.67 19.43
C ARG A 322 4.35 13.98 19.93
N PRO A 323 4.19 13.73 21.24
CA PRO A 323 5.17 13.99 22.30
C PRO A 323 6.39 13.06 22.19
N PRO A 324 7.59 13.51 22.58
CA PRO A 324 8.76 12.64 22.61
C PRO A 324 8.48 11.42 23.47
N MET A 325 8.84 10.24 22.96
CA MET A 325 8.72 9.02 23.75
C MET A 325 9.62 9.08 24.99
N ASP A 326 9.15 8.51 26.09
CA ASP A 326 9.97 8.31 27.28
C ASP A 326 11.15 7.36 27.02
N VAL A 327 12.21 7.53 27.81
CA VAL A 327 13.49 6.82 27.65
C VAL A 327 13.31 5.31 27.81
N ASP A 328 12.44 4.88 28.73
CA ASP A 328 12.21 3.46 29.00
C ASP A 328 11.51 2.77 27.81
N LYS A 329 10.48 3.40 27.23
CA LYS A 329 9.85 2.91 26.00
C LYS A 329 10.83 2.87 24.84
N LYS A 330 11.68 3.89 24.67
CA LYS A 330 12.74 3.89 23.64
C LYS A 330 13.69 2.71 23.82
N SER A 331 14.18 2.50 25.04
CA SER A 331 15.08 1.39 25.38
C SER A 331 14.43 0.02 25.10
N ARG A 332 13.16 -0.15 25.49
CA ARG A 332 12.40 -1.38 25.21
C ARG A 332 12.23 -1.63 23.71
N LEU A 333 11.85 -0.62 22.93
CA LEU A 333 11.72 -0.77 21.48
C LEU A 333 13.04 -1.13 20.82
N LEU A 334 14.14 -0.47 21.21
CA LEU A 334 15.47 -0.83 20.73
C LEU A 334 15.78 -2.30 21.03
N SER A 335 15.54 -2.75 22.27
CA SER A 335 15.76 -4.14 22.66
C SER A 335 14.96 -5.11 21.77
N VAL A 336 13.68 -4.80 21.50
CA VAL A 336 12.84 -5.61 20.59
C VAL A 336 13.39 -5.59 19.17
N CYS A 337 13.75 -4.42 18.62
CA CYS A 337 14.33 -4.31 17.29
C CYS A 337 15.64 -5.11 17.18
N PHE A 338 16.56 -4.95 18.14
CA PHE A 338 17.82 -5.71 18.18
C PHE A 338 17.58 -7.21 18.28
N ARG A 339 16.71 -7.66 19.20
CA ARG A 339 16.36 -9.09 19.31
C ARG A 339 15.74 -9.61 18.02
N SER A 340 14.89 -8.84 17.36
CA SER A 340 14.23 -9.27 16.12
C SER A 340 15.20 -9.47 14.94
N ILE A 341 16.37 -8.81 14.96
CA ILE A 341 17.39 -8.91 13.90
C ILE A 341 18.51 -9.88 14.29
N PHE A 342 18.97 -9.81 15.54
CA PHE A 342 20.17 -10.47 16.04
C PHE A 342 19.88 -11.68 16.93
N ALA A 343 18.63 -12.11 17.07
CA ALA A 343 18.33 -13.39 17.69
C ALA A 343 19.02 -14.49 16.86
N LEU A 344 20.04 -15.09 17.47
CA LEU A 344 20.63 -16.31 16.95
C LEU A 344 19.56 -17.41 16.99
N PRO A 345 19.41 -18.23 15.94
CA PRO A 345 18.56 -19.41 16.02
C PRO A 345 19.02 -20.26 17.21
N LEU A 346 18.07 -20.87 17.96
CA LEU A 346 18.44 -21.78 19.04
C LEU A 346 19.38 -22.88 18.53
N LEU A 347 20.33 -23.29 19.36
CA LEU A 347 21.33 -24.30 19.01
C LEU A 347 20.67 -25.60 18.48
N ASP A 348 19.53 -25.99 19.05
CA ASP A 348 18.72 -27.15 18.61
C ASP A 348 18.16 -27.01 17.18
N ALA A 349 17.89 -25.78 16.73
CA ALA A 349 17.49 -25.50 15.35
C ALA A 349 18.71 -25.58 14.42
N LEU A 350 19.86 -25.06 14.85
CA LEU A 350 21.13 -25.25 14.14
C LEU A 350 21.52 -26.73 14.03
N GLU A 351 21.37 -27.54 15.08
CA GLU A 351 21.68 -28.97 15.07
C GLU A 351 20.79 -29.74 14.09
N LYS A 352 19.48 -29.45 14.05
CA LYS A 352 18.56 -30.04 13.07
C LYS A 352 18.94 -29.71 11.62
N HIS A 353 19.48 -28.52 11.37
CA HIS A 353 20.02 -28.15 10.06
C HIS A 353 21.41 -28.75 9.81
N SER A 354 22.21 -28.96 10.85
CA SER A 354 23.55 -29.57 10.76
C SER A 354 23.49 -31.06 10.36
N CYS A 355 22.45 -31.77 10.78
CA CYS A 355 22.21 -33.16 10.39
C CYS A 355 21.82 -33.34 8.90
N LEU A 356 21.59 -32.25 8.17
CA LEU A 356 21.20 -32.27 6.74
C LEU A 356 22.34 -31.85 5.79
N PHE A 357 23.51 -31.46 6.31
CA PHE A 357 24.66 -31.07 5.49
C PHE A 357 25.84 -32.02 5.73
N LEU A 358 25.94 -33.07 4.91
CA LEU A 358 27.15 -33.88 4.78
C LEU A 358 28.25 -33.17 3.95
N GLU A 359 27.93 -32.03 3.34
CA GLU A 359 28.91 -31.10 2.77
C GLU A 359 28.54 -29.67 3.19
N PRO A 360 29.49 -28.86 3.68
CA PRO A 360 29.23 -27.45 3.99
C PRO A 360 28.84 -26.73 2.70
N PRO A 361 27.72 -25.98 2.66
CA PRO A 361 27.37 -25.22 1.47
C PRO A 361 28.45 -24.17 1.23
N ASN A 362 29.02 -24.18 0.03
CA ASN A 362 29.84 -23.08 -0.45
C ASN A 362 29.04 -21.79 -0.24
N ILE A 363 29.59 -20.84 0.52
CA ILE A 363 28.96 -19.54 0.75
C ILE A 363 28.97 -18.79 -0.58
N GLN A 364 27.98 -19.07 -1.42
CA GLN A 364 27.61 -18.17 -2.50
C GLN A 364 26.76 -17.09 -1.85
N VAL A 365 27.43 -15.97 -1.54
CA VAL A 365 26.78 -14.70 -1.25
C VAL A 365 25.89 -14.40 -2.45
N GLN A 366 24.59 -14.63 -2.34
CA GLN A 366 23.64 -14.02 -3.27
C GLN A 366 23.79 -12.51 -3.11
N PRO A 367 24.12 -11.76 -4.17
CA PRO A 367 24.16 -10.32 -4.06
C PRO A 367 22.74 -9.84 -3.75
N ALA A 368 22.57 -9.24 -2.57
CA ALA A 368 21.36 -8.52 -2.22
C ALA A 368 21.07 -7.50 -3.33
N HIS A 369 19.79 -7.35 -3.69
CA HIS A 369 19.37 -6.40 -4.72
C HIS A 369 19.86 -5.00 -4.32
N PRO A 370 20.36 -4.14 -5.24
CA PRO A 370 20.97 -2.86 -4.89
C PRO A 370 20.09 -1.91 -4.05
N GLN A 371 18.78 -2.15 -4.01
CA GLN A 371 17.82 -1.42 -3.19
C GLN A 371 17.86 -1.84 -1.71
N ASP A 372 18.07 -3.12 -1.41
CA ASP A 372 18.09 -3.67 -0.04
C ASP A 372 19.34 -3.21 0.74
N VAL A 373 20.48 -3.10 0.06
CA VAL A 373 21.74 -2.63 0.66
C VAL A 373 21.68 -1.11 0.94
N ARG A 374 21.03 -0.33 0.07
CA ARG A 374 20.84 1.12 0.27
C ARG A 374 19.93 1.44 1.46
N LEU A 375 18.85 0.67 1.63
CA LEU A 375 17.93 0.81 2.77
C LEU A 375 18.61 0.44 4.10
N SER A 376 19.43 -0.62 4.10
CA SER A 376 20.21 -1.06 5.26
C SER A 376 21.22 0.00 5.72
N LEU A 377 21.94 0.63 4.77
CA LEU A 377 22.90 1.70 5.07
C LEU A 377 22.23 3.00 5.54
N LEU A 378 21.03 3.32 5.03
CA LEU A 378 20.24 4.47 5.49
C LEU A 378 19.67 4.26 6.91
N CYS A 379 19.24 3.04 7.25
CA CYS A 379 18.85 2.68 8.61
C CYS A 379 20.01 2.89 9.59
N VAL A 380 21.22 2.45 9.24
CA VAL A 380 22.41 2.65 10.08
C VAL A 380 22.87 4.11 10.12
N ALA A 381 22.77 4.85 9.01
CA ALA A 381 23.14 6.27 8.95
C ALA A 381 22.20 7.16 9.79
N GLY A 382 20.89 6.85 9.82
CA GLY A 382 19.92 7.52 10.71
C GLY A 382 20.19 7.27 12.20
N TRP A 383 20.89 6.19 12.54
CA TRP A 383 21.31 5.91 13.92
C TRP A 383 22.53 6.75 14.32
N GLY A 384 23.31 7.29 13.38
CA GLY A 384 24.42 8.21 13.67
C GLY A 384 23.98 9.51 14.34
N THR A 385 22.74 9.96 14.07
CA THR A 385 22.13 11.14 14.69
C THR A 385 21.54 10.90 16.09
N TRP A 386 21.50 9.65 16.56
CA TRP A 386 21.07 9.30 17.92
C TRP A 386 22.17 9.47 18.99
N SER A 387 23.37 9.91 18.61
CA SER A 387 24.58 9.94 19.45
C SER A 387 24.67 11.10 20.45
N GLY A 388 23.55 11.47 21.09
CA GLY A 388 23.54 12.38 22.24
C GLY A 388 23.86 11.68 23.58
N HIS A 389 23.57 10.37 23.70
CA HIS A 389 23.79 9.60 24.94
C HIS A 389 24.24 8.17 24.62
N SER A 390 25.56 7.97 24.54
CA SER A 390 26.23 6.71 24.18
C SER A 390 26.04 5.55 25.20
N THR A 391 25.60 5.84 26.42
CA THR A 391 25.49 4.86 27.51
C THR A 391 24.28 3.92 27.37
N SER A 392 23.10 4.44 26.98
CA SER A 392 21.87 3.63 26.91
C SER A 392 21.92 2.56 25.80
N MET A 393 22.50 2.89 24.64
CA MET A 393 22.62 1.93 23.53
C MET A 393 23.65 0.84 23.83
N ALA A 394 24.77 1.21 24.47
CA ALA A 394 25.78 0.26 24.92
C ALA A 394 25.23 -0.67 26.00
N GLU A 395 24.42 -0.17 26.94
CA GLU A 395 23.77 -0.98 27.98
C GLU A 395 22.70 -1.93 27.40
N ALA A 396 21.89 -1.48 26.44
CA ALA A 396 20.90 -2.33 25.77
C ALA A 396 21.57 -3.44 24.92
N LEU A 397 22.62 -3.09 24.17
CA LEU A 397 23.44 -4.04 23.42
C LEU A 397 24.15 -5.01 24.37
N HIS A 398 24.75 -4.51 25.45
CA HIS A 398 25.44 -5.34 26.44
C HIS A 398 24.47 -6.28 27.18
N SER A 399 23.29 -5.81 27.55
CA SER A 399 22.25 -6.63 28.18
C SER A 399 21.77 -7.72 27.22
N CYS A 400 21.58 -7.40 25.93
CA CYS A 400 21.14 -8.37 24.93
C CYS A 400 22.21 -9.43 24.63
N LEU A 401 23.49 -9.03 24.61
CA LEU A 401 24.63 -9.93 24.46
C LEU A 401 24.82 -10.83 25.69
N LYS A 402 24.65 -10.31 26.92
CA LYS A 402 24.75 -11.08 28.17
C LYS A 402 23.65 -12.13 28.33
N THR A 403 22.42 -11.86 27.88
CA THR A 403 21.31 -12.80 28.01
C THR A 403 21.37 -13.96 27.01
N HIS A 404 22.12 -13.83 25.92
CA HIS A 404 22.15 -14.81 24.82
C HIS A 404 23.54 -15.40 24.50
N LEU A 405 24.63 -14.89 25.08
CA LEU A 405 25.95 -15.54 25.09
C LEU A 405 26.46 -15.75 26.52
N PRO A 406 26.08 -16.84 27.22
CA PRO A 406 26.61 -17.12 28.56
C PRO A 406 28.08 -17.56 28.58
N THR A 407 28.69 -17.91 27.44
CA THR A 407 29.91 -18.73 27.39
C THR A 407 31.16 -18.07 26.81
N TRP A 408 31.21 -16.74 26.68
CA TRP A 408 32.48 -16.05 26.32
C TRP A 408 33.34 -15.67 27.54
N GLY A 409 32.89 -15.97 28.76
CA GLY A 409 33.61 -15.68 30.01
C GLY A 409 34.61 -16.73 30.51
N MET A 410 34.80 -17.85 29.80
CA MET A 410 35.70 -18.94 30.23
C MET A 410 36.72 -19.34 29.15
N ALA A 411 37.40 -18.39 28.54
CA ALA A 411 38.57 -18.65 27.70
C ALA A 411 39.70 -17.66 28.00
N HIS A 412 40.10 -17.58 29.26
CA HIS A 412 41.42 -17.07 29.65
C HIS A 412 42.13 -18.13 30.49
N TYR A 413 43.42 -18.30 30.21
CA TYR A 413 44.40 -19.23 30.79
C TYR A 413 44.45 -20.64 30.19
N HIS A 414 45.28 -20.79 29.16
CA HIS A 414 46.54 -21.55 29.27
C HIS A 414 47.22 -21.63 27.90
N PHE A 415 48.12 -20.69 27.62
CA PHE A 415 49.29 -20.96 26.79
C PHE A 415 50.46 -20.12 27.31
N GLY A 416 51.52 -20.81 27.68
CA GLY A 416 52.87 -20.30 27.84
C GLY A 416 53.81 -21.50 27.99
N PRO A 417 55.12 -21.31 27.86
CA PRO A 417 55.84 -20.35 27.02
C PRO A 417 55.86 -20.74 25.54
#